data_AF-A0A6J8EXU2-F1
#
_entry.id   AF-A0A6J8EXU2-F1
#
_cell.length_a   1.000
_cell.length_b   1.000
_cell.length_c   1.000
_cell.angle_alpha   90.00
_cell.angle_beta   90.00
_cell.angle_gamma   90.00
#
_symmetry.space_group_name_H-M   'P 1'
#
loop_
_entity.id
_entity.type
_entity.pdbx_description
1 polymer ?
#
loop_
_entity_poly.entity_id
_entity_poly.type
_entity_poly.pdbx_seq_one_letter_code
_entity_poly.pdbx_strand_id
1 'polypeptide(L)'
;MCYTCNVLVCASCVTGIHNGHTFSKLVDELAKLREENETQMHGKTNEANQNMKKIKDSLKSFDNAVESVIKAITDESSMINCMVNQSITQMIVLVKEQPKKEKDKLTKMLSDAQSVLVTGQNLDNRKDLDKTRQDATMVKQIQRKTRSTSYT
;
A
#
# COMPACT_ATOMS: atom_id res chain seq x y z
N MET A 1 33.52 22.84 68.59
CA MET A 1 34.40 22.60 67.43
C MET A 1 35.45 23.70 67.41
N CYS A 2 36.73 23.35 67.35
CA CYS A 2 37.81 24.31 67.11
C CYS A 2 37.98 24.45 65.59
N TYR A 3 37.72 25.63 65.02
CA TYR A 3 37.81 25.84 63.57
C TYR A 3 39.23 25.71 63.04
N THR A 4 40.19 26.28 63.78
CA THR A 4 41.60 26.28 63.38
C THR A 4 42.19 24.88 63.28
N CYS A 5 41.73 23.95 64.11
CA CYS A 5 42.26 22.58 64.19
C CYS A 5 41.30 21.54 63.59
N ASN A 6 40.11 21.95 63.18
CA ASN A 6 39.02 21.08 62.71
C ASN A 6 38.76 19.86 63.62
N VAL A 7 38.75 20.06 64.95
CA VAL A 7 38.54 18.99 65.95
C VAL A 7 37.59 19.41 67.07
N LEU A 8 36.91 18.43 67.66
CA LEU A 8 36.12 18.60 68.87
C LEU A 8 37.05 18.72 70.09
N VAL A 9 36.77 19.70 70.92
CA VAL A 9 37.55 19.97 72.14
C VAL A 9 36.60 20.22 73.30
N CYS A 10 37.00 19.79 74.50
CA CYS A 10 36.28 20.10 75.74
C CYS A 10 36.64 21.51 76.24
N ALA A 11 35.86 22.03 77.18
CA ALA A 11 36.01 23.40 77.69
C ALA A 11 37.41 23.72 78.26
N SER A 12 38.09 22.74 78.86
CA SER A 12 39.46 22.93 79.39
C SER A 12 40.51 23.06 78.28
N CYS A 13 40.31 22.43 77.13
CA CYS A 13 41.22 22.55 75.99
C CYS A 13 41.12 23.91 75.29
N VAL A 14 39.98 24.61 75.41
CA VAL A 14 39.72 25.93 74.82
C VAL A 14 40.65 27.00 75.40
N THR A 15 40.83 27.00 76.73
CA THR A 15 41.70 27.96 77.42
C THR A 15 43.16 27.50 77.52
N GLY A 16 43.42 26.23 77.21
CA GLY A 16 44.76 25.64 77.21
C GLY A 16 45.39 25.59 75.81
N ILE A 17 45.46 24.38 75.25
CA ILE A 17 46.19 24.09 74.00
C ILE A 17 45.62 24.85 72.79
N HIS A 18 44.32 25.18 72.80
CA HIS A 18 43.65 25.89 71.71
C HIS A 18 43.36 27.37 72.04
N ASN A 19 44.08 27.96 73.00
CA ASN A 19 43.87 29.35 73.38
C ASN A 19 44.11 30.29 72.17
N GLY A 20 43.20 31.25 71.96
CA GLY A 20 43.23 32.16 70.81
C GLY A 20 42.64 31.58 69.51
N HIS A 21 42.20 30.32 69.48
CA HIS A 21 41.49 29.77 68.33
C HIS A 21 40.01 30.17 68.32
N THR A 22 39.38 30.08 67.14
CA THR A 22 37.94 30.32 66.98
C THR A 22 37.17 29.03 67.26
N PHE A 23 36.10 29.14 68.04
CA PHE A 23 35.25 28.01 68.41
C PHE A 23 33.80 28.25 68.04
N SER A 24 33.10 27.16 67.71
CA SER A 24 31.64 27.12 67.65
C SER A 24 31.11 25.97 68.49
N LYS A 25 29.86 26.10 68.95
CA LYS A 25 29.13 24.97 69.52
C LYS A 25 28.79 24.01 68.39
N LEU A 26 29.14 22.73 68.61
CA LEU A 26 28.89 21.68 67.63
C LEU A 26 27.41 21.60 67.21
N VAL A 27 26.49 21.87 68.15
CA VAL A 27 25.04 21.85 67.90
C VAL A 27 24.63 22.89 66.85
N ASP A 28 25.22 24.08 66.88
CA ASP A 28 24.87 25.16 65.96
C ASP A 28 25.37 24.87 64.54
N GLU A 29 26.55 24.25 64.42
CA GLU A 29 27.09 23.80 63.12
C GLU A 29 26.29 22.65 62.51
N LEU A 30 25.92 21.67 63.34
CA LEU A 30 25.10 20.54 62.90
C LEU A 30 23.70 21.00 62.47
N ALA A 31 23.12 21.96 63.19
CA ALA A 31 21.83 22.54 62.82
C ALA A 31 21.90 23.23 61.45
N LYS A 32 22.93 24.05 61.22
CA LYS A 32 23.13 24.74 59.94
C LYS A 32 23.37 23.76 58.78
N LEU A 33 24.26 22.77 58.96
CA LEU A 33 24.53 21.75 57.95
C LEU A 33 23.30 20.89 57.65
N ARG A 34 22.47 20.62 58.66
CA ARG A 34 21.21 19.90 58.49
C ARG A 34 20.24 20.71 57.63
N GLU A 35 20.05 22.00 57.93
CA GLU A 35 19.16 22.89 57.17
C GLU A 35 19.60 23.05 55.71
N GLU A 36 20.90 23.23 55.47
CA GLU A 36 21.48 23.31 54.12
C GLU A 36 21.27 22.01 53.33
N ASN A 37 21.52 20.86 53.96
CA ASN A 37 21.29 19.55 53.34
C ASN A 37 19.81 19.28 53.08
N GLU A 38 18.91 19.60 54.02
CA GLU A 38 17.47 19.43 53.85
C GLU A 38 16.96 20.27 52.67
N THR A 39 17.40 21.53 52.58
CA THR A 39 17.06 22.43 51.47
C THR A 39 17.58 21.90 50.14
N GLN A 40 18.84 21.44 50.09
CA GLN A 40 19.43 20.89 48.87
C GLN A 40 18.72 19.60 48.43
N MET A 41 18.43 18.70 49.38
CA MET A 41 17.72 17.44 49.10
C MET A 41 16.29 17.70 48.65
N HIS A 42 15.61 18.67 49.23
CA HIS A 42 14.28 19.07 48.79
C HIS A 42 14.30 19.61 47.35
N GLY A 43 15.26 20.46 47.02
CA GLY A 43 15.47 20.97 45.65
C GLY A 43 15.69 19.85 44.64
N LYS A 44 16.63 18.93 44.93
CA LYS A 44 16.91 17.76 44.07
C LYS A 44 15.71 16.84 43.92
N THR A 45 14.93 16.64 44.99
CA THR A 45 13.71 15.82 44.96
C THR A 45 12.65 16.45 44.06
N ASN A 46 12.48 17.76 44.12
CA ASN A 46 11.55 18.48 43.25
C ASN A 46 11.96 18.38 41.78
N GLU A 47 13.24 18.55 41.48
CA GLU A 47 13.77 18.38 40.12
C GLU A 47 13.58 16.96 39.59
N ALA A 48 13.89 15.95 40.40
CA ALA A 48 13.66 14.55 40.06
C ALA A 48 12.19 14.26 39.77
N ASN A 49 11.27 14.78 40.58
CA ASN A 49 9.83 14.64 40.37
C ASN A 49 9.34 15.31 39.08
N GLN A 50 9.86 16.50 38.76
CA GLN A 50 9.55 17.19 37.50
C GLN A 50 10.06 16.41 36.29
N ASN A 51 11.28 15.87 36.36
CA ASN A 51 11.85 15.06 35.30
C ASN A 51 11.07 13.75 35.12
N MET A 52 10.68 13.09 36.20
CA MET A 52 9.83 11.89 36.16
C MET A 52 8.49 12.19 35.48
N LYS A 53 7.87 13.33 35.78
CA LYS A 53 6.63 13.77 35.11
C LYS A 53 6.84 13.98 33.61
N LYS A 54 7.90 14.69 33.21
CA LYS A 54 8.23 14.91 31.78
C LYS A 54 8.46 13.59 31.04
N ILE A 55 9.15 12.63 31.66
CA ILE A 55 9.39 11.30 31.08
C ILE A 55 8.06 10.58 30.88
N LYS A 56 7.18 10.58 31.89
CA LYS A 56 5.86 9.96 31.81
C LYS A 56 5.01 10.57 30.70
N ASP A 57 5.00 11.89 30.58
CA ASP A 57 4.24 12.59 29.54
C ASP A 57 4.81 12.30 28.14
N SER A 58 6.15 12.22 28.02
CA SER A 58 6.84 11.87 26.77
C SER A 58 6.55 10.44 26.33
N LEU A 59 6.56 9.48 27.27
CA LEU A 59 6.19 8.08 27.00
C LEU A 59 4.76 7.98 26.48
N LYS A 60 3.81 8.67 27.13
CA LYS A 60 2.42 8.69 26.67
C LYS A 60 2.28 9.28 25.26
N SER A 61 3.02 10.35 24.96
CA SER A 61 3.04 10.93 23.62
C SER A 61 3.65 10.00 22.58
N PHE A 62 4.69 9.25 22.95
CA PHE A 62 5.33 8.26 22.09
C PHE A 62 4.38 7.11 21.78
N ASP A 63 3.71 6.55 22.79
CA ASP A 63 2.73 5.46 22.62
C ASP A 63 1.62 5.87 21.63
N ASN A 64 1.05 7.07 21.80
CA ASN A 64 0.03 7.60 20.88
C ASN A 64 0.55 7.73 19.44
N ALA A 65 1.81 8.17 19.26
CA ALA A 65 2.42 8.30 17.95
C ALA A 65 2.62 6.92 17.29
N VAL A 66 3.07 5.93 18.06
CA VAL A 66 3.23 4.55 17.60
C VAL A 66 1.89 3.95 17.17
N GLU A 67 0.84 4.09 17.98
CA GLU A 67 -0.51 3.62 17.65
C GLU A 67 -1.02 4.27 16.35
N SER A 68 -0.81 5.58 16.18
CA SER A 68 -1.19 6.29 14.96
C SER A 68 -0.46 5.76 13.73
N VAL A 69 0.83 5.45 13.84
CA VAL A 69 1.63 4.89 12.73
C VAL A 69 1.16 3.47 12.40
N ILE A 70 0.92 2.63 13.41
CA ILE A 70 0.41 1.26 13.20
C ILE A 70 -0.93 1.29 12.46
N LYS A 71 -1.83 2.20 12.87
CA LYS A 71 -3.12 2.39 12.20
C LYS A 71 -2.94 2.79 10.73
N ALA A 72 -2.11 3.80 10.46
CA ALA A 72 -1.84 4.25 9.10
C ALA A 72 -1.28 3.14 8.21
N ILE A 73 -0.33 2.35 8.70
CA ILE A 73 0.24 1.20 7.98
C ILE A 73 -0.84 0.15 7.70
N THR A 74 -1.72 -0.11 8.67
CA THR A 74 -2.79 -1.10 8.53
C THR A 74 -3.83 -0.66 7.48
N ASP A 75 -4.21 0.61 7.50
CA ASP A 75 -5.16 1.20 6.56
C ASP A 75 -4.58 1.16 5.13
N GLU A 76 -3.32 1.56 4.96
CA GLU A 76 -2.61 1.53 3.68
C GLU A 76 -2.48 0.10 3.14
N SER A 77 -2.08 -0.86 4.00
CA SER A 77 -1.99 -2.27 3.62
C SER A 77 -3.34 -2.83 3.18
N SER A 78 -4.43 -2.40 3.81
CA SER A 78 -5.79 -2.82 3.44
C SER A 78 -6.20 -2.26 2.08
N MET A 79 -5.87 -1.00 1.81
CA MET A 79 -6.11 -0.35 0.52
C MET A 79 -5.34 -1.06 -0.61
N ILE A 80 -4.04 -1.33 -0.42
CA ILE A 80 -3.21 -2.05 -1.37
C ILE A 80 -3.82 -3.42 -1.68
N ASN A 81 -4.21 -4.18 -0.65
CA ASN A 81 -4.82 -5.49 -0.84
C ASN A 81 -6.13 -5.41 -1.65
N CYS A 82 -6.95 -4.39 -1.42
CA CYS A 82 -8.17 -4.15 -2.21
C CYS A 82 -7.84 -3.88 -3.68
N MET A 83 -6.87 -3.00 -3.97
CA MET A 83 -6.44 -2.67 -5.33
C MET A 83 -5.87 -3.89 -6.07
N VAL A 84 -5.07 -4.71 -5.38
CA VAL A 84 -4.51 -5.94 -5.94
C VAL A 84 -5.64 -6.92 -6.27
N ASN A 85 -6.58 -7.14 -5.37
CA ASN A 85 -7.71 -8.05 -5.60
C ASN A 85 -8.63 -7.59 -6.74
N GLN A 86 -8.87 -6.28 -6.86
CA GLN A 86 -9.59 -5.71 -8.00
C GLN A 86 -8.84 -5.95 -9.31
N SER A 87 -7.52 -5.71 -9.33
CA SER A 87 -6.68 -5.92 -10.50
C SER A 87 -6.67 -7.40 -10.94
N ILE A 88 -6.53 -8.33 -9.99
CA ILE A 88 -6.62 -9.78 -10.24
C ILE A 88 -7.99 -10.13 -10.81
N THR A 89 -9.07 -9.60 -10.23
CA THR A 89 -10.44 -9.86 -10.70
C THR A 89 -10.62 -9.39 -12.15
N GLN A 90 -10.15 -8.19 -12.49
CA GLN A 90 -10.19 -7.66 -13.86
C GLN A 90 -9.38 -8.53 -14.83
N MET A 91 -8.18 -8.96 -14.44
CA MET A 91 -7.38 -9.89 -15.25
C MET A 91 -8.10 -11.21 -15.50
N ILE A 92 -8.73 -11.79 -14.48
CA ILE A 92 -9.52 -13.03 -14.62
C ILE A 92 -10.69 -12.82 -15.59
N VAL A 93 -11.39 -11.68 -15.50
CA VAL A 93 -12.49 -11.36 -16.43
C VAL A 93 -11.98 -11.25 -17.87
N LEU A 94 -10.87 -10.54 -18.09
CA LEU A 94 -10.27 -10.40 -19.42
C LEU A 94 -9.88 -11.76 -20.01
N VAL A 95 -9.21 -12.61 -19.23
CA VAL A 95 -8.80 -13.96 -19.66
C VAL A 95 -10.02 -14.85 -19.98
N LYS A 96 -11.15 -14.67 -19.28
CA LYS A 96 -12.38 -15.43 -19.56
C LYS A 96 -13.17 -14.92 -20.75
N GLU A 97 -13.14 -13.61 -21.02
CA GLU A 97 -13.94 -12.97 -22.08
C GLU A 97 -13.22 -12.95 -23.43
N GLN A 98 -11.88 -12.88 -23.44
CA GLN A 98 -11.10 -12.84 -24.68
C GLN A 98 -11.34 -14.06 -25.60
N PRO A 99 -11.36 -15.32 -25.09
CA PRO A 99 -11.61 -16.50 -25.92
C PRO A 99 -13.03 -16.52 -26.50
N LYS A 100 -14.02 -16.00 -25.75
CA LYS A 100 -15.40 -15.89 -26.23
C LYS A 100 -15.48 -14.92 -27.40
N LYS A 101 -14.89 -13.74 -27.26
CA LYS A 101 -14.83 -12.73 -28.34
C LYS A 101 -14.11 -13.26 -29.59
N GLU A 102 -13.01 -13.98 -29.41
CA GLU A 102 -12.29 -14.61 -30.52
C GLU A 102 -13.13 -15.71 -31.20
N LYS A 103 -13.79 -16.57 -30.41
CA LYS A 103 -14.71 -17.58 -30.92
C LYS A 103 -15.86 -16.95 -31.72
N ASP A 104 -16.46 -15.89 -31.21
CA ASP A 104 -17.56 -15.20 -31.89
C ASP A 104 -17.09 -14.60 -33.22
N LYS A 105 -15.89 -14.02 -33.24
CA LYS A 105 -15.27 -13.45 -34.45
C LYS A 105 -15.00 -14.54 -35.49
N LEU A 106 -14.44 -15.68 -35.09
CA LEU A 106 -14.19 -16.83 -35.97
C LEU A 106 -15.50 -17.43 -36.50
N THR A 107 -16.51 -17.55 -35.64
CA THR A 107 -17.84 -18.06 -36.02
C THR A 107 -18.51 -17.16 -37.07
N LYS A 108 -18.42 -15.84 -36.87
CA LYS A 108 -18.91 -14.86 -37.85
C LYS A 108 -18.18 -14.97 -39.18
N MET A 109 -16.84 -15.03 -39.17
CA MET A 109 -16.05 -15.20 -40.39
C MET A 109 -16.40 -16.49 -41.14
N LEU A 110 -16.66 -17.59 -40.42
CA LEU A 110 -17.07 -18.86 -41.01
C LEU A 110 -18.45 -18.75 -41.68
N SER A 111 -19.40 -18.10 -41.00
CA SER A 111 -20.74 -17.82 -41.54
C SER A 111 -20.68 -16.95 -42.79
N ASP A 112 -19.87 -15.89 -42.77
CA ASP A 112 -19.67 -14.99 -43.91
C ASP A 112 -19.03 -15.75 -45.10
N ALA A 113 -18.03 -16.59 -44.85
CA ALA A 113 -17.39 -17.41 -45.87
C ALA A 113 -18.35 -18.46 -46.48
N GLN A 114 -19.18 -19.11 -45.67
CA GLN A 114 -20.21 -20.03 -46.15
C GLN A 114 -21.26 -19.33 -47.01
N SER A 115 -21.70 -18.14 -46.62
CA SER A 115 -22.62 -17.32 -47.42
C SER A 115 -22.07 -17.02 -48.82
N VAL A 116 -20.78 -16.64 -48.91
CA VAL A 116 -20.11 -16.37 -50.18
C VAL A 116 -19.99 -17.64 -51.04
N LEU A 117 -19.66 -18.79 -50.45
CA LEU A 117 -19.59 -20.07 -51.18
C LEU A 117 -20.95 -20.48 -51.77
N VAL A 118 -22.03 -20.34 -50.99
CA VAL A 118 -23.38 -20.67 -51.45
C VAL A 118 -23.85 -19.73 -52.56
N THR A 119 -23.54 -18.43 -52.47
CA THR A 119 -23.87 -17.49 -53.55
C THR A 119 -23.01 -17.71 -54.80
N GLY A 120 -21.74 -18.05 -54.65
CA GLY A 120 -20.84 -18.42 -55.76
C GLY A 120 -21.33 -19.67 -56.51
N GLN A 121 -21.66 -20.75 -55.80
CA GLN A 121 -22.18 -21.98 -56.41
C GLN A 121 -23.51 -21.76 -57.13
N ASN A 122 -24.39 -20.91 -56.60
CA ASN A 122 -25.64 -20.56 -57.27
C ASN A 122 -25.43 -19.74 -58.56
N LEU A 123 -24.39 -18.91 -58.61
CA LEU A 123 -24.03 -18.16 -59.82
C LEU A 123 -23.43 -19.07 -60.90
N ASP A 124 -22.58 -20.02 -60.52
CA ASP A 124 -21.98 -20.96 -61.48
C ASP A 124 -23.05 -21.92 -62.03
N ASN A 125 -23.95 -22.44 -61.18
CA ASN A 125 -25.09 -23.24 -61.63
C ASN A 125 -26.02 -22.45 -62.59
N ARG A 126 -26.16 -21.13 -62.40
CA ARG A 126 -26.96 -20.27 -63.31
C ARG A 126 -26.30 -20.10 -64.67
N LYS A 127 -24.98 -19.90 -64.71
CA LYS A 127 -24.22 -19.76 -65.96
C LYS A 127 -24.28 -21.04 -66.80
N ASP A 128 -24.15 -22.19 -66.15
CA ASP A 128 -24.27 -23.48 -66.83
C ASP A 128 -25.69 -23.71 -67.38
N LEU A 129 -26.72 -23.30 -66.64
CA LEU A 129 -28.11 -23.36 -67.11
C LEU A 129 -28.36 -22.45 -68.32
N ASP A 130 -27.84 -21.22 -68.29
CA ASP A 130 -28.01 -20.24 -69.38
C ASP A 130 -27.26 -20.67 -70.65
N LYS A 131 -26.07 -21.26 -70.49
CA LYS A 131 -25.33 -21.86 -71.61
C LYS A 131 -26.07 -23.04 -72.22
N THR A 132 -26.61 -23.93 -71.38
CA THR A 132 -27.43 -25.08 -71.84
C THR A 132 -28.69 -24.60 -72.58
N ARG A 133 -29.31 -23.51 -72.12
CA ARG A 133 -30.43 -22.88 -72.82
C ARG A 133 -30.03 -22.31 -74.18
N GLN A 134 -28.91 -21.59 -74.26
CA GLN A 134 -28.40 -21.04 -75.51
C GLN A 134 -28.12 -22.14 -76.53
N ASP A 135 -27.43 -23.20 -76.12
CA ASP A 135 -27.11 -24.35 -76.97
C ASP A 135 -28.39 -25.02 -77.49
N ALA A 136 -29.40 -25.21 -76.64
CA ALA A 136 -30.70 -25.75 -77.05
C ALA A 136 -31.44 -24.86 -78.07
N THR A 137 -31.35 -23.54 -77.97
CA THR A 137 -31.87 -22.61 -79.00
C THR A 137 -31.11 -22.69 -80.32
N MET A 138 -29.78 -22.80 -80.28
CA MET A 138 -28.97 -22.98 -81.50
C MET A 138 -29.34 -24.28 -82.22
N VAL A 139 -29.49 -25.39 -81.48
CA VAL A 139 -29.94 -26.68 -82.05
C VAL A 139 -31.31 -26.54 -82.72
N LYS A 140 -32.27 -25.84 -82.09
CA LYS A 140 -33.58 -25.58 -82.70
C LYS A 140 -33.49 -24.72 -83.97
N GLN A 141 -32.59 -23.74 -84.03
CA GLN A 141 -32.37 -22.93 -85.24
C GLN A 141 -31.71 -23.74 -86.36
N ILE A 142 -30.75 -24.61 -86.04
CA ILE A 142 -30.12 -25.52 -87.01
C ILE A 142 -31.17 -26.49 -87.58
N GLN A 143 -32.00 -27.10 -86.73
CA GLN A 143 -33.09 -27.99 -87.18
C GLN A 143 -34.13 -27.29 -88.06
N ARG A 144 -34.39 -25.99 -87.83
CA ARG A 144 -35.26 -25.19 -88.71
C ARG A 144 -34.61 -24.92 -90.06
N LYS A 145 -33.31 -24.61 -90.10
CA LYS A 145 -32.57 -24.40 -91.35
C LYS A 145 -32.47 -25.67 -92.19
N THR A 146 -32.21 -26.83 -91.59
CA THR A 146 -32.10 -28.10 -92.32
C THR A 146 -33.44 -28.59 -92.90
N ARG A 147 -34.57 -28.24 -92.28
CA ARG A 147 -35.91 -28.49 -92.84
C ARG A 147 -36.28 -27.56 -94.00
N SER A 148 -35.67 -26.38 -94.09
CA SER A 148 -35.91 -25.41 -95.17
C SER A 148 -35.05 -25.66 -96.41
N THR A 149 -33.96 -26.43 -96.31
CA THR A 149 -33.09 -26.80 -97.45
C THR A 149 -33.51 -28.09 -98.18
N SER A 150 -34.58 -28.76 -97.75
CA SER A 150 -35.11 -29.97 -98.39
C SER A 150 -36.17 -29.70 -99.49
N TYR A 151 -36.30 -28.46 -99.95
CA TYR A 151 -37.09 -28.07 -101.12
C TYR A 151 -36.26 -27.16 -102.04
N THR A 152 -35.36 -27.76 -102.81
CA THR A 152 -34.83 -27.30 -104.11
C THR A 152 -34.21 -28.51 -104.80
#